data_AF-A0A7K9RSN9-F1
#
_entry.id   AF-A0A7K9RSN9-F1
#
_cell.length_a   1.000
_cell.length_b   1.000
_cell.length_c   1.000
_cell.angle_alpha   90.00
_cell.angle_beta   90.00
_cell.angle_gamma   90.00
#
_symmetry.space_group_name_H-M   'P 1'
#
loop_
_entity.id
_entity.type
_entity.pdbx_description
1 polymer ?
#
loop_
_entity_poly.entity_id
_entity_poly.type
_entity_poly.pdbx_seq_one_letter_code
_entity_poly.pdbx_strand_id
1 'polypeptide(L)'
;EEDEEEEDEPSAEEEVVDLSLEWIQELPEDLDVCIAQRDFEGAVDLLDKLNEYLADKPASQPVKELRARVDERVRQLTDVLVFELSPDRSLRGGPRATRRAVSQLIRLGQSTKACELFLKNRAAAVQTAIRQLRIEGATLLYIHKLCHVFFTSLLETAREFETDFAGNNGCYSAFVVWARSSMRMFVDAFSKQVFDSKESLSTAAECVKVAKEHCKQLSEIGLDLTFIIHALLVKDIKGALQSYKDIIIEATKHRNSEEMWRKMNLMTPEALGKLREEMRSCGVGNFDQYTGDDCWVNLSYTVVAFTKQTMAFLEEALKLYFPELHMVLLESLVEIILVAVQHVDYSLRCEQDPEKKAFIRQNASFLYETVLPVVEKRFEEGVGKPAKQLQDLRNASRLMRVNPESTTSVV
;
A
#
# COMPACT_ATOMS: atom_id res chain seq x y z
N GLU A 1 -72.69 -49.06 47.81
CA GLU A 1 -71.41 -48.84 48.49
C GLU A 1 -70.35 -49.44 47.57
N GLU A 2 -69.50 -48.70 46.86
CA GLU A 2 -69.09 -47.29 46.77
C GLU A 2 -68.50 -47.20 45.33
N ASP A 3 -68.97 -46.33 44.43
CA ASP A 3 -68.56 -44.93 44.21
C ASP A 3 -67.05 -44.70 44.42
N GLU A 4 -66.27 -44.78 43.34
CA GLU A 4 -64.94 -44.14 43.25
C GLU A 4 -64.98 -43.14 42.08
N GLU A 5 -64.93 -41.87 42.48
CA GLU A 5 -65.03 -40.66 41.66
C GLU A 5 -63.78 -40.49 40.80
N GLU A 6 -63.97 -40.21 39.52
CA GLU A 6 -62.94 -39.66 38.63
C GLU A 6 -62.60 -38.24 39.11
N GLU A 7 -61.40 -38.06 39.69
CA GLU A 7 -60.82 -36.74 39.93
C GLU A 7 -60.39 -36.12 38.59
N ASP A 8 -61.24 -35.24 38.06
CA ASP A 8 -60.88 -34.26 37.03
C ASP A 8 -59.82 -33.29 37.58
N GLU A 9 -58.56 -33.48 37.18
CA GLU A 9 -57.53 -32.44 37.33
C GLU A 9 -57.82 -31.27 36.38
N PRO A 10 -57.72 -30.01 36.85
CA PRO A 10 -58.11 -28.86 36.06
C PRO A 10 -57.15 -28.64 34.89
N SER A 11 -57.69 -28.65 33.68
CA SER A 11 -57.01 -28.24 32.46
C SER A 11 -56.36 -26.86 32.66
N ALA A 12 -55.04 -26.80 32.54
CA ALA A 12 -54.32 -25.54 32.44
C ALA A 12 -54.97 -24.71 31.32
N GLU A 13 -55.58 -23.58 31.69
CA GLU A 13 -56.06 -22.59 30.75
C GLU A 13 -54.85 -22.18 29.89
N GLU A 14 -54.77 -22.70 28.67
CA GLU A 14 -53.88 -22.17 27.65
C GLU A 14 -54.26 -20.69 27.51
N GLU A 15 -53.41 -19.77 27.98
CA GLU A 15 -53.59 -18.34 27.72
C GLU A 15 -53.71 -18.15 26.20
N VAL A 16 -54.95 -18.02 25.74
CA VAL A 16 -55.26 -17.88 24.32
C VAL A 16 -54.77 -16.51 23.90
N VAL A 17 -53.66 -16.51 23.14
CA VAL A 17 -53.12 -15.31 22.54
C VAL A 17 -54.18 -14.66 21.66
N ASP A 18 -54.60 -13.45 22.03
CA ASP A 18 -55.58 -12.71 21.24
C ASP A 18 -54.97 -12.25 19.89
N LEU A 19 -55.30 -13.01 18.85
CA LEU A 19 -54.95 -12.74 17.46
C LEU A 19 -56.11 -12.07 16.70
N SER A 20 -57.21 -11.74 17.38
CA SER A 20 -58.40 -11.14 16.76
C SER A 20 -58.30 -9.63 16.54
N LEU A 21 -57.25 -9.00 17.07
CA LEU A 21 -56.97 -7.58 16.86
C LEU A 21 -56.85 -7.28 15.36
N GLU A 22 -57.61 -6.28 14.88
CA GLU A 22 -57.70 -5.90 13.45
C GLU A 22 -56.32 -5.69 12.82
N TRP A 23 -55.42 -4.97 13.52
CA TRP A 23 -54.07 -4.71 13.02
C TRP A 23 -53.22 -5.97 12.81
N ILE A 24 -53.52 -7.09 13.49
CA ILE A 24 -52.82 -8.38 13.30
C ILE A 24 -53.35 -9.10 12.06
N GLN A 25 -54.65 -8.96 11.77
CA GLN A 25 -55.28 -9.55 10.60
C GLN A 25 -54.89 -8.83 9.32
N GLU A 26 -54.78 -7.50 9.38
CA GLU A 26 -54.38 -6.61 8.28
C GLU A 26 -52.86 -6.64 8.04
N LEU A 27 -52.06 -7.01 9.04
CA LEU A 27 -50.59 -7.00 8.99
C LEU A 27 -49.99 -7.60 7.71
N PRO A 28 -50.41 -8.78 7.21
CA PRO A 28 -49.83 -9.35 5.99
C PRO A 28 -50.11 -8.50 4.74
N GLU A 29 -51.27 -7.83 4.68
CA GLU A 29 -51.65 -6.93 3.58
C GLU A 29 -50.92 -5.59 3.69
N ASP A 30 -50.80 -5.05 4.91
CA ASP A 30 -50.03 -3.83 5.19
C ASP A 30 -48.56 -4.02 4.82
N LEU A 31 -47.96 -5.18 5.12
CA LEU A 31 -46.61 -5.52 4.69
C LEU A 31 -46.47 -5.54 3.16
N ASP A 32 -47.45 -6.12 2.45
CA ASP A 32 -47.45 -6.15 0.98
C ASP A 32 -47.55 -4.72 0.41
N VAL A 33 -48.34 -3.84 1.02
CA VAL A 33 -48.45 -2.41 0.66
C VAL A 33 -47.13 -1.69 0.90
N CYS A 34 -46.51 -1.84 2.08
CA CYS A 34 -45.22 -1.22 2.40
C CYS A 34 -44.11 -1.68 1.43
N ILE A 35 -44.05 -2.98 1.10
CA ILE A 35 -43.10 -3.53 0.13
C ILE A 35 -43.35 -2.91 -1.27
N ALA A 36 -44.60 -2.83 -1.71
CA ALA A 36 -44.96 -2.25 -3.00
C ALA A 36 -44.62 -0.76 -3.09
N GLN A 37 -44.81 0.00 -2.01
CA GLN A 37 -44.46 1.42 -1.92
C GLN A 37 -42.96 1.68 -1.69
N ARG A 38 -42.17 0.63 -1.47
CA ARG A 38 -40.75 0.70 -1.06
C ARG A 38 -40.55 1.46 0.26
N ASP A 39 -41.55 1.44 1.13
CA ASP A 39 -41.41 1.90 2.52
C ASP A 39 -40.89 0.76 3.39
N PHE A 40 -39.59 0.50 3.27
CA PHE A 40 -38.94 -0.57 4.01
C PHE A 40 -38.86 -0.31 5.51
N GLU A 41 -38.90 0.96 5.92
CA GLU A 41 -38.83 1.35 7.33
C GLU A 41 -40.17 1.04 8.01
N GLY A 42 -41.29 1.46 7.41
CA GLY A 42 -42.62 1.09 7.88
C GLY A 42 -42.85 -0.42 7.90
N ALA A 43 -42.37 -1.16 6.90
CA ALA A 43 -42.47 -2.62 6.87
C ALA A 43 -41.75 -3.28 8.07
N VAL A 44 -40.55 -2.81 8.43
CA VAL A 44 -39.79 -3.36 9.56
C VAL A 44 -40.38 -2.90 10.90
N ASP A 45 -40.89 -1.68 11.00
CA ASP A 45 -41.56 -1.20 12.22
C ASP A 45 -42.80 -2.05 12.56
N LEU A 46 -43.56 -2.46 11.54
CA LEU A 46 -44.69 -3.39 11.70
C LEU A 46 -44.25 -4.77 12.18
N LEU A 47 -43.11 -5.27 11.70
CA LEU A 47 -42.53 -6.54 12.15
C LEU A 47 -42.00 -6.46 13.58
N ASP A 48 -41.35 -5.36 13.95
CA ASP A 48 -40.87 -5.13 15.31
C ASP A 48 -42.04 -5.06 16.29
N LYS A 49 -43.11 -4.34 15.94
CA LYS A 49 -44.36 -4.30 16.72
C LYS A 49 -44.99 -5.68 16.90
N LEU A 50 -44.99 -6.51 15.85
CA LEU A 50 -45.48 -7.89 15.95
C LEU A 50 -44.58 -8.73 16.88
N ASN A 51 -43.26 -8.62 16.74
CA ASN A 51 -42.31 -9.37 17.56
C ASN A 51 -42.41 -8.99 19.04
N GLU A 52 -42.54 -7.70 19.36
CA GLU A 52 -42.78 -7.22 20.72
C GLU A 52 -44.10 -7.76 21.29
N TYR A 53 -45.19 -7.71 20.52
CA TYR A 53 -46.49 -8.23 20.94
C TYR A 53 -46.48 -9.73 21.21
N LEU A 54 -45.67 -10.49 20.46
CA LEU A 54 -45.55 -11.94 20.58
C LEU A 54 -44.42 -12.39 21.52
N ALA A 55 -43.63 -11.49 22.10
CA ALA A 55 -42.44 -11.84 22.89
C ALA A 55 -42.79 -12.61 24.17
N ASP A 56 -43.84 -12.19 24.87
CA ASP A 56 -44.25 -12.75 26.17
C ASP A 56 -45.34 -13.82 26.05
N LYS A 57 -45.69 -14.24 24.83
CA LYS A 57 -46.89 -15.04 24.55
C LYS A 57 -46.57 -16.49 24.17
N PRO A 58 -47.40 -17.46 24.61
CA PRO A 58 -47.18 -18.86 24.28
C PRO A 58 -47.28 -19.10 22.77
N ALA A 59 -46.40 -19.95 22.25
CA ALA A 59 -46.34 -20.31 20.83
C ALA A 59 -47.46 -21.30 20.45
N SER A 60 -48.71 -20.84 20.51
CA SER A 60 -49.88 -21.60 20.10
C SER A 60 -49.90 -21.84 18.58
N GLN A 61 -50.67 -22.83 18.13
CA GLN A 61 -50.80 -23.17 16.71
C GLN A 61 -51.17 -21.98 15.80
N PRO A 62 -52.16 -21.12 16.15
CA PRO A 62 -52.49 -19.97 15.30
C PRO A 62 -51.40 -18.88 15.28
N VAL A 63 -50.60 -18.74 16.36
CA VAL A 63 -49.42 -17.85 16.36
C VAL A 63 -48.36 -18.35 15.36
N LYS A 64 -48.18 -19.67 15.24
CA LYS A 64 -47.25 -20.27 14.27
C LYS A 64 -47.71 -20.07 12.83
N GLU A 65 -49.00 -20.18 12.56
CA GLU A 65 -49.58 -19.94 11.22
C GLU A 65 -49.43 -18.47 10.79
N LEU A 66 -49.68 -17.52 11.71
CA LEU A 66 -49.43 -16.11 11.47
C LEU A 66 -47.94 -15.85 11.20
N ARG A 67 -47.04 -16.40 12.02
CA ARG A 67 -45.59 -16.28 11.79
C ARG A 67 -45.19 -16.83 10.42
N ALA A 68 -45.71 -17.99 10.00
CA ALA A 68 -45.41 -18.53 8.68
C ALA A 68 -45.85 -17.61 7.53
N ARG A 69 -47.02 -16.96 7.65
CA ARG A 69 -47.50 -15.98 6.66
C ARG A 69 -46.60 -14.74 6.62
N VAL A 70 -46.19 -14.25 7.79
CA VAL A 70 -45.30 -13.09 7.93
C VAL A 70 -43.89 -13.41 7.44
N ASP A 71 -43.35 -14.59 7.75
CA ASP A 71 -42.02 -15.04 7.34
C ASP A 71 -41.88 -15.09 5.82
N GLU A 72 -42.94 -15.44 5.09
CA GLU A 72 -42.96 -15.37 3.63
C GLU A 72 -42.81 -13.91 3.13
N ARG A 73 -43.48 -12.95 3.78
CA ARG A 73 -43.30 -11.51 3.46
C ARG A 73 -41.92 -11.00 3.88
N VAL A 74 -41.39 -11.46 5.02
CA VAL A 74 -40.03 -11.13 5.44
C VAL A 74 -39.01 -11.61 4.41
N ARG A 75 -39.22 -12.79 3.84
CA ARG A 75 -38.40 -13.31 2.74
C ARG A 75 -38.47 -12.41 1.50
N GLN A 76 -39.68 -12.03 1.09
CA GLN A 76 -39.90 -11.13 -0.04
C GLN A 76 -39.26 -9.75 0.19
N LEU A 77 -39.47 -9.15 1.36
CA LEU A 77 -38.85 -7.89 1.77
C LEU A 77 -37.31 -7.99 1.73
N THR A 78 -36.76 -9.09 2.26
CA THR A 78 -35.32 -9.36 2.22
C THR A 78 -34.81 -9.43 0.79
N ASP A 79 -35.51 -10.13 -0.10
CA ASP A 79 -35.09 -10.25 -1.50
C ASP A 79 -35.15 -8.91 -2.24
N VAL A 80 -36.16 -8.08 -1.96
CA VAL A 80 -36.23 -6.70 -2.49
C VAL A 80 -35.10 -5.83 -1.96
N LEU A 81 -34.79 -5.87 -0.67
CA LEU A 81 -33.69 -5.13 -0.06
C LEU A 81 -32.33 -5.54 -0.64
N VAL A 82 -32.12 -6.84 -0.84
CA VAL A 82 -30.92 -7.41 -1.48
C VAL A 82 -30.79 -6.93 -2.92
N PHE A 83 -31.91 -6.87 -3.64
CA PHE A 83 -31.95 -6.36 -5.00
C PHE A 83 -31.60 -4.86 -5.06
N GLU A 84 -32.06 -4.04 -4.11
CA GLU A 84 -31.72 -2.61 -4.04
C GLU A 84 -30.25 -2.35 -3.72
N LEU A 85 -29.61 -3.21 -2.93
CA LEU A 85 -28.18 -3.10 -2.59
C LEU A 85 -27.25 -3.59 -3.70
N SER A 86 -27.79 -4.26 -4.71
CA SER A 86 -26.99 -4.84 -5.79
C SER A 86 -26.35 -3.73 -6.66
N PRO A 87 -25.03 -3.83 -6.94
CA PRO A 87 -24.28 -2.75 -7.59
C PRO A 87 -24.77 -2.43 -9.02
N ASP A 88 -25.39 -3.39 -9.71
CA ASP A 88 -25.83 -3.27 -11.11
C ASP A 88 -27.05 -2.35 -11.31
N ARG A 89 -27.77 -1.97 -10.23
CA ARG A 89 -28.99 -1.14 -10.32
C ARG A 89 -29.09 -0.01 -9.28
N SER A 90 -27.98 0.36 -8.63
CA SER A 90 -27.89 1.54 -7.74
C SER A 90 -28.06 2.91 -8.45
N LEU A 91 -28.87 2.97 -9.52
CA LEU A 91 -29.21 4.16 -10.29
C LEU A 91 -30.27 5.03 -9.59
N ARG A 92 -30.98 4.53 -8.56
CA ARG A 92 -32.15 5.21 -7.98
C ARG A 92 -31.99 5.78 -6.57
N GLY A 93 -30.90 5.53 -5.85
CA GLY A 93 -30.88 5.78 -4.40
C GLY A 93 -29.65 6.46 -3.79
N GLY A 94 -28.52 6.49 -4.51
CA GLY A 94 -27.27 7.04 -3.97
C GLY A 94 -26.83 6.43 -2.62
N PRO A 95 -25.88 7.07 -1.92
CA PRO A 95 -25.38 6.57 -0.63
C PRO A 95 -26.47 6.49 0.46
N ARG A 96 -27.49 7.34 0.39
CA ARG A 96 -28.58 7.37 1.39
C ARG A 96 -29.49 6.16 1.32
N ALA A 97 -29.87 5.71 0.12
CA ALA A 97 -30.72 4.52 -0.01
C ALA A 97 -29.96 3.25 0.39
N THR A 98 -28.66 3.17 0.07
CA THR A 98 -27.81 2.04 0.48
C THR A 98 -27.80 1.91 2.00
N ARG A 99 -27.57 3.01 2.72
CA ARG A 99 -27.60 3.01 4.20
C ARG A 99 -28.96 2.59 4.77
N ARG A 100 -30.06 3.13 4.22
CA ARG A 100 -31.41 2.74 4.68
C ARG A 100 -31.65 1.24 4.48
N ALA A 101 -31.32 0.70 3.32
CA ALA A 101 -31.51 -0.73 3.04
C ALA A 101 -30.64 -1.63 3.94
N VAL A 102 -29.39 -1.24 4.23
CA VAL A 102 -28.52 -1.96 5.19
C VAL A 102 -29.11 -1.94 6.59
N SER A 103 -29.54 -0.78 7.08
CA SER A 103 -30.14 -0.66 8.42
C SER A 103 -31.39 -1.54 8.56
N GLN A 104 -32.25 -1.61 7.53
CA GLN A 104 -33.43 -2.47 7.57
C GLN A 104 -33.07 -3.96 7.55
N LEU A 105 -32.06 -4.38 6.75
CA LEU A 105 -31.60 -5.77 6.79
C LEU A 105 -30.99 -6.18 8.15
N ILE A 106 -30.30 -5.26 8.82
CA ILE A 106 -29.75 -5.51 10.15
C ILE A 106 -30.88 -5.69 11.17
N ARG A 107 -31.92 -4.84 11.13
CA ARG A 107 -33.12 -4.98 11.97
C ARG A 107 -33.86 -6.30 11.74
N LEU A 108 -33.89 -6.79 10.49
CA LEU A 108 -34.44 -8.11 10.13
C LEU A 108 -33.57 -9.31 10.59
N GLY A 109 -32.49 -9.08 11.34
CA GLY A 109 -31.57 -10.12 11.79
C GLY A 109 -30.66 -10.69 10.68
N GLN A 110 -30.65 -10.09 9.49
CA GLN A 110 -29.86 -10.51 8.33
C GLN A 110 -28.50 -9.79 8.27
N SER A 111 -27.86 -9.54 9.41
CA SER A 111 -26.65 -8.70 9.54
C SER A 111 -25.48 -9.19 8.68
N THR A 112 -25.24 -10.50 8.61
CA THR A 112 -24.18 -11.09 7.76
C THR A 112 -24.42 -10.80 6.27
N LYS A 113 -25.66 -10.95 5.80
CA LYS A 113 -26.04 -10.70 4.40
C LYS A 113 -25.96 -9.20 4.08
N ALA A 114 -26.41 -8.36 5.02
CA ALA A 114 -26.29 -6.90 4.91
C ALA A 114 -24.82 -6.46 4.79
N CYS A 115 -23.94 -7.03 5.62
CA CYS A 115 -22.50 -6.77 5.59
C CYS A 115 -21.89 -7.14 4.25
N GLU A 116 -22.15 -8.34 3.74
CA GLU A 116 -21.61 -8.79 2.45
C GLU A 116 -22.03 -7.86 1.30
N LEU A 117 -23.31 -7.51 1.23
CA LEU A 117 -23.85 -6.64 0.19
C LEU A 117 -23.33 -5.21 0.29
N PHE A 118 -23.24 -4.66 1.51
CA PHE A 118 -22.65 -3.35 1.76
C PHE A 118 -21.21 -3.29 1.25
N LEU A 119 -20.37 -4.26 1.63
CA LEU A 119 -18.97 -4.31 1.21
C LEU A 119 -18.82 -4.52 -0.30
N LYS A 120 -19.68 -5.34 -0.92
CA LYS A 120 -19.71 -5.55 -2.37
C LYS A 120 -20.09 -4.26 -3.12
N ASN A 121 -21.09 -3.54 -2.63
CA ASN A 121 -21.50 -2.25 -3.17
C ASN A 121 -20.35 -1.22 -3.07
N ARG A 122 -19.71 -1.13 -1.89
CA ARG A 122 -18.56 -0.24 -1.66
C ARG A 122 -17.35 -0.60 -2.51
N ALA A 123 -17.07 -1.88 -2.72
CA ALA A 123 -16.01 -2.33 -3.63
C ALA A 123 -16.26 -1.85 -5.08
N ALA A 124 -17.49 -1.97 -5.57
CA ALA A 124 -17.87 -1.51 -6.91
C ALA A 124 -17.78 0.03 -7.03
N ALA A 125 -18.19 0.76 -5.99
CA ALA A 125 -18.10 2.21 -5.93
C ALA A 125 -16.64 2.69 -5.98
N VAL A 126 -15.76 2.13 -5.14
CA VAL A 126 -14.32 2.44 -5.14
C VAL A 126 -13.68 2.10 -6.48
N GLN A 127 -13.99 0.94 -7.05
CA GLN A 127 -13.47 0.53 -8.35
C GLN A 127 -13.89 1.50 -9.46
N THR A 128 -15.13 1.96 -9.43
CA THR A 128 -15.66 2.93 -10.38
C THR A 128 -14.98 4.29 -10.23
N ALA A 129 -14.80 4.75 -8.99
CA ALA A 129 -14.12 6.02 -8.70
C ALA A 129 -12.66 6.01 -9.19
N ILE A 130 -11.93 4.90 -8.97
CA ILE A 130 -10.55 4.74 -9.46
C ILE A 130 -10.53 4.73 -11.00
N ARG A 131 -11.45 4.01 -11.66
CA ARG A 131 -11.52 3.93 -13.13
C ARG A 131 -11.88 5.26 -13.79
N GLN A 132 -12.69 6.08 -13.13
CA GLN A 132 -13.07 7.41 -13.63
C GLN A 132 -11.95 8.45 -13.47
N LEU A 133 -10.90 8.12 -12.70
CA LEU A 133 -9.77 9.01 -12.52
C LEU A 133 -8.99 9.16 -13.83
N ARG A 134 -9.00 10.36 -14.40
CA ARG A 134 -8.26 10.65 -15.63
C ARG A 134 -6.76 10.72 -15.32
N ILE A 135 -5.96 10.01 -16.12
CA ILE A 135 -4.51 10.10 -16.10
C ILE A 135 -4.13 11.41 -16.81
N GLU A 136 -3.85 12.44 -16.03
CA GLU A 136 -3.53 13.77 -16.55
C GLU A 136 -2.37 14.38 -15.76
N GLY A 137 -1.40 14.94 -16.49
CA GLY A 137 -0.23 15.62 -15.92
C GLY A 137 0.88 14.67 -15.49
N ALA A 138 1.71 15.14 -14.56
CA ALA A 138 2.83 14.37 -14.02
C ALA A 138 2.32 13.18 -13.18
N THR A 139 3.05 12.06 -13.21
CA THR A 139 2.70 10.84 -12.47
C THR A 139 2.43 11.10 -10.99
N LEU A 140 3.25 11.91 -10.32
CA LEU A 140 3.06 12.26 -8.91
C LEU A 140 1.70 12.94 -8.63
N LEU A 141 1.25 13.83 -9.53
CA LEU A 141 -0.04 14.51 -9.41
C LEU A 141 -1.20 13.52 -9.51
N TYR A 142 -1.13 12.58 -10.45
CA TYR A 142 -2.11 11.50 -10.57
C TYR A 142 -2.13 10.64 -9.30
N ILE A 143 -0.96 10.27 -8.77
CA ILE A 143 -0.86 9.44 -7.56
C ILE A 143 -1.45 10.14 -6.34
N HIS A 144 -1.25 11.45 -6.16
CA HIS A 144 -1.95 12.20 -5.11
C HIS A 144 -3.47 12.10 -5.24
N LYS A 145 -4.02 12.28 -6.44
CA LYS A 145 -5.46 12.14 -6.69
C LYS A 145 -5.95 10.71 -6.42
N LEU A 146 -5.20 9.71 -6.87
CA LEU A 146 -5.52 8.29 -6.67
C LEU A 146 -5.55 7.94 -5.17
N CYS A 147 -4.52 8.35 -4.42
CA CYS A 147 -4.46 8.15 -2.98
C CYS A 147 -5.64 8.86 -2.31
N HIS A 148 -5.88 10.14 -2.61
CA HIS A 148 -6.98 10.89 -2.02
C HIS A 148 -8.33 10.21 -2.25
N VAL A 149 -8.65 9.82 -3.49
CA VAL A 149 -9.92 9.15 -3.81
C VAL A 149 -10.05 7.84 -3.04
N PHE A 150 -9.03 6.98 -3.09
CA PHE A 150 -9.09 5.66 -2.46
C PHE A 150 -9.17 5.74 -0.92
N PHE A 151 -8.24 6.45 -0.29
CA PHE A 151 -8.16 6.51 1.17
C PHE A 151 -9.33 7.28 1.79
N THR A 152 -9.87 8.31 1.12
CA THR A 152 -11.10 8.98 1.57
C THR A 152 -12.29 8.03 1.51
N SER A 153 -12.48 7.31 0.39
CA SER A 153 -13.58 6.33 0.29
C SER A 153 -13.45 5.19 1.30
N LEU A 154 -12.22 4.75 1.60
CA LEU A 154 -11.97 3.73 2.62
C LEU A 154 -12.33 4.24 4.02
N LEU A 155 -11.92 5.48 4.35
CA LEU A 155 -12.23 6.14 5.62
C LEU A 155 -13.73 6.34 5.82
N GLU A 156 -14.43 6.81 4.78
CA GLU A 156 -15.88 6.95 4.79
C GLU A 156 -16.56 5.60 4.99
N THR A 157 -16.10 4.56 4.29
CA THR A 157 -16.65 3.20 4.43
C THR A 157 -16.42 2.65 5.84
N ALA A 158 -15.25 2.89 6.43
CA ALA A 158 -14.95 2.46 7.80
C ALA A 158 -15.88 3.11 8.83
N ARG A 159 -16.08 4.43 8.73
CA ARG A 159 -16.97 5.18 9.64
C ARG A 159 -18.43 4.74 9.51
N GLU A 160 -18.90 4.52 8.28
CA GLU A 160 -20.25 4.01 8.06
C GLU A 160 -20.39 2.58 8.58
N PHE A 161 -19.39 1.74 8.36
CA PHE A 161 -19.39 0.36 8.85
C PHE A 161 -19.44 0.30 10.39
N GLU A 162 -18.65 1.13 11.06
CA GLU A 162 -18.66 1.23 12.53
C GLU A 162 -20.04 1.68 13.05
N THR A 163 -20.69 2.62 12.36
CA THR A 163 -22.03 3.11 12.74
C THR A 163 -23.10 2.05 12.54
N ASP A 164 -23.14 1.40 11.37
CA ASP A 164 -24.21 0.48 11.00
C ASP A 164 -24.06 -0.89 11.69
N PHE A 165 -22.81 -1.33 11.99
CA PHE A 165 -22.52 -2.67 12.51
C PHE A 165 -21.95 -2.68 13.94
N ALA A 166 -22.09 -1.59 14.72
CA ALA A 166 -21.58 -1.47 16.10
C ALA A 166 -21.93 -2.66 17.03
N GLY A 167 -23.12 -3.26 16.88
CA GLY A 167 -23.56 -4.42 17.67
C GLY A 167 -23.22 -5.79 17.10
N ASN A 168 -22.63 -5.86 15.89
CA ASN A 168 -22.47 -7.09 15.12
C ASN A 168 -20.98 -7.47 14.94
N ASN A 169 -20.32 -7.86 16.02
CA ASN A 169 -18.88 -8.17 16.05
C ASN A 169 -18.40 -9.16 14.96
N GLY A 170 -19.26 -10.10 14.55
CA GLY A 170 -18.96 -11.06 13.48
C GLY A 170 -18.62 -10.41 12.12
N CYS A 171 -19.16 -9.22 11.85
CA CYS A 171 -19.01 -8.54 10.56
C CYS A 171 -17.64 -7.85 10.38
N TYR A 172 -16.95 -7.51 11.48
CA TYR A 172 -15.67 -6.80 11.41
C TYR A 172 -14.57 -7.60 10.70
N SER A 173 -14.59 -8.93 10.83
CA SER A 173 -13.65 -9.80 10.10
C SER A 173 -13.83 -9.68 8.58
N ALA A 174 -15.08 -9.62 8.11
CA ALA A 174 -15.41 -9.42 6.70
C ALA A 174 -14.97 -8.03 6.21
N PHE A 175 -15.13 -7.00 7.04
CA PHE A 175 -14.62 -5.65 6.74
C PHE A 175 -13.10 -5.64 6.54
N VAL A 176 -12.33 -6.30 7.40
CA VAL A 176 -10.87 -6.38 7.26
C VAL A 176 -10.46 -7.12 5.98
N VAL A 177 -11.16 -8.22 5.64
CA VAL A 177 -10.93 -8.95 4.37
C VAL A 177 -11.22 -8.05 3.17
N TRP A 178 -12.32 -7.29 3.21
CA TRP A 178 -12.66 -6.32 2.19
C TRP A 178 -11.60 -5.22 2.08
N ALA A 179 -11.17 -4.61 3.18
CA ALA A 179 -10.17 -3.55 3.21
C ALA A 179 -8.86 -4.01 2.58
N ARG A 180 -8.42 -5.24 2.88
CA ARG A 180 -7.25 -5.87 2.25
C ARG A 180 -7.44 -6.06 0.74
N SER A 181 -8.62 -6.51 0.30
CA SER A 181 -8.91 -6.67 -1.13
C SER A 181 -8.94 -5.33 -1.87
N SER A 182 -9.56 -4.32 -1.27
CA SER A 182 -9.59 -2.94 -1.77
C SER A 182 -8.18 -2.35 -1.87
N MET A 183 -7.33 -2.59 -0.86
CA MET A 183 -5.92 -2.18 -0.89
C MET A 183 -5.16 -2.82 -2.06
N ARG A 184 -5.42 -4.10 -2.35
CA ARG A 184 -4.81 -4.77 -3.52
C ARG A 184 -5.21 -4.11 -4.82
N MET A 185 -6.50 -3.80 -5.00
CA MET A 185 -6.99 -3.09 -6.19
C MET A 185 -6.32 -1.72 -6.36
N PHE A 186 -6.15 -0.98 -5.25
CA PHE A 186 -5.44 0.29 -5.24
C PHE A 186 -3.98 0.10 -5.66
N VAL A 187 -3.26 -0.85 -5.06
CA VAL A 187 -1.85 -1.12 -5.39
C VAL A 187 -1.71 -1.56 -6.85
N ASP A 188 -2.61 -2.37 -7.39
CA ASP A 188 -2.57 -2.77 -8.81
C ASP A 188 -2.70 -1.55 -9.75
N ALA A 189 -3.50 -0.55 -9.41
CA ALA A 189 -3.63 0.69 -10.17
C ALA A 189 -2.40 1.60 -9.98
N PHE A 190 -1.92 1.70 -8.75
CA PHE A 190 -0.71 2.46 -8.39
C PHE A 190 0.52 1.91 -9.13
N SER A 191 0.75 0.59 -9.08
CA SER A 191 1.95 -0.03 -9.61
C SER A 191 2.05 0.11 -11.13
N LYS A 192 0.92 0.02 -11.85
CA LYS A 192 0.87 0.28 -13.29
C LYS A 192 1.33 1.69 -13.65
N GLN A 193 0.98 2.68 -12.83
CA GLN A 193 1.33 4.06 -13.11
C GLN A 193 2.74 4.44 -12.63
N VAL A 194 3.26 3.78 -11.58
CA VAL A 194 4.55 4.14 -10.97
C VAL A 194 5.70 3.28 -11.47
N PHE A 195 5.49 1.97 -11.67
CA PHE A 195 6.56 1.02 -11.98
C PHE A 195 6.55 0.56 -13.45
N ASP A 196 5.38 0.37 -14.06
CA ASP A 196 5.31 -0.06 -15.47
C ASP A 196 5.61 1.08 -16.46
N SER A 197 5.43 2.33 -16.04
CA SER A 197 5.62 3.55 -16.83
C SER A 197 7.09 3.96 -17.01
N LYS A 198 8.05 3.20 -16.48
CA LYS A 198 9.50 3.48 -16.51
C LYS A 198 9.87 4.86 -15.93
N GLU A 199 9.14 5.29 -14.91
CA GLU A 199 9.39 6.53 -14.17
C GLU A 199 10.71 6.49 -13.41
N SER A 200 11.26 7.68 -13.11
CA SER A 200 12.49 7.82 -12.33
C SER A 200 12.37 7.14 -10.94
N LEU A 201 13.47 6.56 -10.41
CA LEU A 201 13.46 5.99 -9.06
C LEU A 201 13.05 7.04 -8.02
N SER A 202 13.40 8.31 -8.26
CA SER A 202 13.00 9.42 -7.41
C SER A 202 11.49 9.67 -7.46
N THR A 203 10.90 9.68 -8.66
CA THR A 203 9.44 9.76 -8.83
C THR A 203 8.76 8.61 -8.09
N ALA A 204 9.27 7.39 -8.25
CA ALA A 204 8.74 6.22 -7.56
C ALA A 204 8.83 6.33 -6.04
N ALA A 205 9.96 6.81 -5.51
CA ALA A 205 10.17 7.04 -4.09
C ALA A 205 9.16 8.04 -3.51
N GLU A 206 8.95 9.18 -4.17
CA GLU A 206 7.97 10.18 -3.73
C GLU A 206 6.54 9.64 -3.83
N CYS A 207 6.18 8.92 -4.90
CA CYS A 207 4.86 8.29 -5.03
C CYS A 207 4.59 7.27 -3.91
N VAL A 208 5.57 6.42 -3.58
CA VAL A 208 5.45 5.44 -2.49
C VAL A 208 5.32 6.14 -1.14
N LYS A 209 6.06 7.23 -0.92
CA LYS A 209 5.96 8.04 0.29
C LYS A 209 4.55 8.61 0.47
N VAL A 210 3.97 9.21 -0.58
CA VAL A 210 2.59 9.73 -0.54
C VAL A 210 1.59 8.63 -0.19
N ALA A 211 1.70 7.45 -0.80
CA ALA A 211 0.81 6.33 -0.51
C ALA A 211 0.93 5.85 0.95
N LYS A 212 2.16 5.80 1.49
CA LYS A 212 2.41 5.45 2.90
C LYS A 212 1.82 6.49 3.86
N GLU A 213 1.98 7.78 3.57
CA GLU A 213 1.45 8.87 4.42
C GLU A 213 -0.08 8.81 4.50
N HIS A 214 -0.77 8.62 3.37
CA HIS A 214 -2.22 8.43 3.38
C HIS A 214 -2.65 7.14 4.09
N CYS A 215 -1.90 6.04 3.91
CA CYS A 215 -2.19 4.79 4.61
C CYS A 215 -2.10 4.94 6.14
N LYS A 216 -1.14 5.73 6.63
CA LYS A 216 -0.97 6.00 8.06
C LYS A 216 -2.15 6.75 8.68
N GLN A 217 -2.87 7.58 7.92
CA GLN A 217 -4.07 8.27 8.41
C GLN A 217 -5.18 7.29 8.82
N LEU A 218 -5.21 6.08 8.22
CA LEU A 218 -6.17 5.05 8.62
C LEU A 218 -5.91 4.50 10.04
N SER A 219 -4.69 4.65 10.55
CA SER A 219 -4.38 4.23 11.93
C SER A 219 -5.13 5.08 12.96
N GLU A 220 -5.52 6.32 12.61
CA GLU A 220 -6.31 7.20 13.50
C GLU A 220 -7.72 6.64 13.78
N ILE A 221 -8.25 5.82 12.88
CA ILE A 221 -9.54 5.11 13.04
C ILE A 221 -9.36 3.64 13.46
N GLY A 222 -8.18 3.27 13.93
CA GLY A 222 -7.89 1.89 14.39
C GLY A 222 -7.64 0.88 13.28
N LEU A 223 -7.46 1.30 12.02
CA LEU A 223 -7.20 0.42 10.88
C LEU A 223 -5.77 0.61 10.35
N ASP A 224 -4.83 -0.19 10.86
CA ASP A 224 -3.46 -0.19 10.34
C ASP A 224 -3.29 -1.16 9.16
N LEU A 225 -3.10 -0.62 7.96
CA LEU A 225 -2.84 -1.37 6.73
C LEU A 225 -1.41 -1.17 6.20
N THR A 226 -0.52 -0.55 6.99
CA THR A 226 0.85 -0.21 6.56
C THR A 226 1.63 -1.48 6.18
N PHE A 227 1.45 -2.57 6.93
CA PHE A 227 2.09 -3.84 6.60
C PHE A 227 1.57 -4.43 5.28
N ILE A 228 0.29 -4.17 4.92
CA ILE A 228 -0.32 -4.66 3.69
C ILE A 228 0.24 -3.89 2.50
N ILE A 229 0.31 -2.55 2.59
CA ILE A 229 0.87 -1.75 1.49
C ILE A 229 2.34 -2.10 1.24
N HIS A 230 3.13 -2.33 2.30
CA HIS A 230 4.50 -2.83 2.18
C HIS A 230 4.55 -4.19 1.48
N ALA A 231 3.77 -5.18 1.96
CA ALA A 231 3.77 -6.52 1.40
C ALA A 231 3.37 -6.56 -0.09
N LEU A 232 2.42 -5.71 -0.50
CA LEU A 232 1.99 -5.62 -1.89
C LEU A 232 3.02 -4.92 -2.78
N LEU A 233 3.69 -3.87 -2.28
CA LEU A 233 4.68 -3.10 -3.06
C LEU A 233 6.09 -3.71 -3.08
N VAL A 234 6.40 -4.69 -2.20
CA VAL A 234 7.73 -5.34 -2.13
C VAL A 234 8.25 -5.75 -3.50
N LYS A 235 7.42 -6.44 -4.28
CA LYS A 235 7.86 -7.02 -5.55
C LYS A 235 8.22 -5.92 -6.55
N ASP A 236 7.38 -4.90 -6.64
CA ASP A 236 7.54 -3.82 -7.61
C ASP A 236 8.72 -2.92 -7.24
N ILE A 237 8.90 -2.62 -5.95
CA ILE A 237 10.07 -1.86 -5.47
C ILE A 237 11.37 -2.64 -5.70
N LYS A 238 11.39 -3.96 -5.45
CA LYS A 238 12.56 -4.80 -5.77
C LYS A 238 12.89 -4.75 -7.27
N GLY A 239 11.88 -4.89 -8.12
CA GLY A 239 12.05 -4.80 -9.57
C GLY A 239 12.59 -3.43 -10.01
N ALA A 240 12.07 -2.34 -9.43
CA ALA A 240 12.54 -1.00 -9.69
C ALA A 240 14.01 -0.82 -9.28
N LEU A 241 14.40 -1.22 -8.06
CA LEU A 241 15.78 -1.13 -7.60
C LEU A 241 16.75 -1.89 -8.52
N GLN A 242 16.39 -3.11 -8.92
CA GLN A 242 17.19 -3.91 -9.84
C GLN A 242 17.31 -3.28 -11.23
N SER A 243 16.20 -2.81 -11.80
CA SER A 243 16.20 -2.13 -13.10
C SER A 243 17.04 -0.85 -13.07
N TYR A 244 16.94 -0.05 -12.00
CA TYR A 244 17.75 1.14 -11.81
C TYR A 244 19.24 0.83 -11.66
N LYS A 245 19.57 -0.21 -10.88
CA LYS A 245 20.93 -0.72 -10.76
C LYS A 245 21.51 -1.07 -12.14
N ASP A 246 20.77 -1.81 -12.98
CA ASP A 246 21.23 -2.18 -14.32
C ASP A 246 21.48 -0.95 -15.21
N ILE A 247 20.58 0.06 -15.16
CA ILE A 247 20.76 1.33 -15.88
C ILE A 247 22.05 2.03 -15.43
N ILE A 248 22.33 2.06 -14.13
CA ILE A 248 23.55 2.68 -13.57
C ILE A 248 24.80 1.93 -14.02
N ILE A 249 24.76 0.60 -13.98
CA ILE A 249 25.86 -0.26 -14.39
C ILE A 249 26.18 -0.04 -15.88
N GLU A 250 25.18 -0.08 -16.76
CA GLU A 250 25.39 0.12 -18.19
C GLU A 250 25.88 1.54 -18.52
N ALA A 251 25.33 2.57 -17.87
CA ALA A 251 25.82 3.94 -18.01
C ALA A 251 27.28 4.08 -17.53
N THR A 252 27.67 3.36 -16.48
CA THR A 252 29.03 3.36 -15.95
C THR A 252 29.99 2.64 -16.90
N LYS A 253 29.63 1.47 -17.40
CA LYS A 253 30.42 0.73 -18.40
C LYS A 253 30.64 1.55 -19.67
N HIS A 254 29.60 2.23 -20.16
CA HIS A 254 29.72 3.11 -21.32
C HIS A 254 30.77 4.21 -21.09
N ARG A 255 30.67 4.96 -19.98
CA ARG A 255 31.65 6.00 -19.66
C ARG A 255 33.06 5.44 -19.45
N ASN A 256 33.18 4.26 -18.86
CA ASN A 256 34.46 3.58 -18.66
C ASN A 256 35.13 3.23 -20.00
N SER A 257 34.37 2.94 -21.06
CA SER A 257 34.93 2.65 -22.39
C SER A 257 35.50 3.88 -23.10
N GLU A 258 35.08 5.08 -22.70
CA GLU A 258 35.53 6.37 -23.24
C GLU A 258 36.55 7.08 -22.33
N GLU A 259 36.99 6.40 -21.26
CA GLU A 259 37.88 7.01 -20.27
C GLU A 259 39.30 7.19 -20.81
N MET A 260 39.84 8.38 -20.59
CA MET A 260 41.17 8.81 -21.04
C MET A 260 42.14 9.09 -19.89
N TRP A 261 41.67 9.00 -18.64
CA TRP A 261 42.40 9.25 -17.40
C TRP A 261 43.10 10.61 -17.39
N ARG A 262 42.29 11.66 -17.58
CA ARG A 262 42.76 13.05 -17.57
C ARG A 262 42.00 13.91 -16.58
N LYS A 263 42.64 14.99 -16.12
CA LYS A 263 42.03 16.04 -15.30
C LYS A 263 40.85 16.67 -16.04
N MET A 264 39.82 17.06 -15.31
CA MET A 264 38.67 17.75 -15.88
C MET A 264 38.88 19.25 -15.84
N ASN A 265 38.49 19.95 -16.90
CA ASN A 265 38.35 21.40 -16.90
C ASN A 265 36.86 21.74 -17.01
N LEU A 266 36.32 22.40 -15.99
CA LEU A 266 34.90 22.78 -15.95
C LEU A 266 34.61 24.10 -16.68
N MET A 267 35.62 24.70 -17.31
CA MET A 267 35.58 25.94 -18.09
C MET A 267 35.29 27.21 -17.29
N THR A 268 34.51 27.14 -16.21
CA THR A 268 34.18 28.29 -15.37
C THR A 268 34.30 28.00 -13.87
N PRO A 269 34.70 29.00 -13.05
CA PRO A 269 34.76 28.85 -11.59
C PRO A 269 33.38 28.57 -10.98
N GLU A 270 32.31 29.08 -11.57
CA GLU A 270 30.94 28.83 -11.13
C GLU A 270 30.55 27.36 -11.30
N ALA A 271 30.97 26.71 -12.39
CA ALA A 271 30.73 25.29 -12.59
C ALA A 271 31.48 24.43 -11.57
N LEU A 272 32.70 24.83 -11.19
CA LEU A 272 33.45 24.21 -10.09
C LEU A 272 32.77 24.43 -8.74
N GLY A 273 32.25 25.64 -8.47
CA GLY A 273 31.45 25.93 -7.29
C GLY A 273 30.23 25.02 -7.17
N LYS A 274 29.48 24.86 -8.27
CA LYS A 274 28.33 23.95 -8.33
C LYS A 274 28.72 22.50 -8.07
N LEU A 275 29.82 22.02 -8.67
CA LEU A 275 30.31 20.66 -8.42
C LEU A 275 30.70 20.44 -6.95
N ARG A 276 31.32 21.44 -6.30
CA ARG A 276 31.66 21.37 -4.87
C ARG A 276 30.40 21.23 -4.00
N GLU A 277 29.34 21.97 -4.32
CA GLU A 277 28.06 21.85 -3.62
C GLU A 277 27.41 20.47 -3.82
N GLU A 278 27.42 19.95 -5.06
CA GLU A 278 26.92 18.61 -5.38
C GLU A 278 27.72 17.50 -4.68
N MET A 279 29.04 17.64 -4.58
CA MET A 279 29.88 16.67 -3.84
C MET A 279 29.62 16.74 -2.35
N ARG A 280 29.40 17.94 -1.81
CA ARG A 280 29.03 18.12 -0.41
C ARG A 280 27.66 17.50 -0.10
N SER A 281 26.67 17.64 -0.99
CA SER A 281 25.37 16.99 -0.81
C SER A 281 25.46 15.46 -0.91
N CYS A 282 26.44 14.94 -1.66
CA CYS A 282 26.80 13.52 -1.67
C CYS A 282 27.58 13.08 -0.41
N GLY A 283 27.80 13.93 0.59
CA GLY A 283 28.56 13.61 1.81
C GLY A 283 30.09 13.70 1.67
N VAL A 284 30.60 14.12 0.51
CA VAL A 284 32.04 14.29 0.24
C VAL A 284 32.48 15.70 0.66
N GLY A 285 32.75 15.86 1.96
CA GLY A 285 33.09 17.16 2.55
C GLY A 285 34.49 17.68 2.23
N ASN A 286 35.44 16.80 1.89
CA ASN A 286 36.84 17.13 1.61
C ASN A 286 37.14 17.23 0.11
N PHE A 287 36.14 17.48 -0.74
CA PHE A 287 36.32 17.50 -2.20
C PHE A 287 37.34 18.55 -2.68
N ASP A 288 37.50 19.66 -1.94
CA ASP A 288 38.40 20.76 -2.29
C ASP A 288 39.86 20.32 -2.48
N GLN A 289 40.30 19.26 -1.78
CA GLN A 289 41.65 18.70 -1.92
C GLN A 289 41.92 18.09 -3.31
N TYR A 290 40.87 17.84 -4.09
CA TYR A 290 40.95 17.34 -5.46
C TYR A 290 40.68 18.43 -6.50
N THR A 291 40.56 19.68 -6.10
CA THR A 291 40.39 20.82 -7.02
C THR A 291 41.72 21.54 -7.21
N GLY A 292 41.97 22.04 -8.42
CA GLY A 292 43.15 22.83 -8.77
C GLY A 292 42.80 24.29 -9.05
N ASP A 293 43.77 25.03 -9.59
CA ASP A 293 43.60 26.45 -9.94
C ASP A 293 42.54 26.66 -11.05
N ASP A 294 41.95 27.86 -11.06
CA ASP A 294 40.93 28.39 -11.97
C ASP A 294 39.62 27.59 -12.07
N CYS A 295 39.64 26.39 -12.66
CA CYS A 295 38.45 25.57 -12.99
C CYS A 295 38.75 24.06 -13.05
N TRP A 296 39.95 23.65 -12.63
CA TRP A 296 40.42 22.28 -12.82
C TRP A 296 40.02 21.35 -11.67
N VAL A 297 39.70 20.10 -12.01
CA VAL A 297 39.49 19.01 -11.06
C VAL A 297 40.55 17.94 -11.32
N ASN A 298 41.30 17.60 -10.29
CA ASN A 298 42.34 16.56 -10.29
C ASN A 298 41.76 15.15 -10.13
N LEU A 299 40.59 14.90 -10.76
CA LEU A 299 39.92 13.60 -10.85
C LEU A 299 39.40 13.42 -12.27
N SER A 300 39.12 12.18 -12.67
CA SER A 300 38.50 11.89 -13.95
C SER A 300 36.99 12.13 -13.88
N TYR A 301 36.41 12.40 -15.06
CA TYR A 301 34.96 12.58 -15.19
C TYR A 301 34.19 11.32 -14.79
N THR A 302 34.68 10.13 -15.16
CA THR A 302 34.02 8.86 -14.81
C THR A 302 33.85 8.67 -13.32
N VAL A 303 34.89 8.95 -12.52
CA VAL A 303 34.89 8.74 -11.07
C VAL A 303 33.98 9.75 -10.38
N VAL A 304 33.99 11.01 -10.83
CA VAL A 304 33.07 12.05 -10.35
C VAL A 304 31.61 11.70 -10.68
N ALA A 305 31.34 11.30 -11.92
CA ALA A 305 30.00 10.91 -12.36
C ALA A 305 29.48 9.67 -11.62
N PHE A 306 30.34 8.66 -11.46
CA PHE A 306 30.05 7.45 -10.69
C PHE A 306 29.69 7.77 -9.23
N THR A 307 30.45 8.64 -8.58
CA THR A 307 30.21 9.06 -7.18
C THR A 307 28.81 9.65 -7.04
N LYS A 308 28.47 10.63 -7.90
CA LYS A 308 27.16 11.27 -7.89
C LYS A 308 26.04 10.29 -8.17
N GLN A 309 26.20 9.39 -9.15
CA GLN A 309 25.16 8.45 -9.55
C GLN A 309 24.91 7.39 -8.47
N THR A 310 25.98 6.88 -7.82
CA THR A 310 25.87 5.91 -6.74
C THR A 310 25.21 6.51 -5.50
N MET A 311 25.60 7.74 -5.13
CA MET A 311 24.97 8.43 -4.00
C MET A 311 23.50 8.77 -4.29
N ALA A 312 23.17 9.25 -5.49
CA ALA A 312 21.78 9.50 -5.87
C ALA A 312 20.92 8.23 -5.80
N PHE A 313 21.44 7.09 -6.27
CA PHE A 313 20.75 5.81 -6.15
C PHE A 313 20.54 5.40 -4.69
N LEU A 314 21.57 5.52 -3.86
CA LEU A 314 21.49 5.21 -2.43
C LEU A 314 20.43 6.06 -1.73
N GLU A 315 20.40 7.37 -1.96
CA GLU A 315 19.41 8.28 -1.35
C GLU A 315 17.98 7.89 -1.71
N GLU A 316 17.68 7.71 -3.01
CA GLU A 316 16.32 7.37 -3.44
C GLU A 316 15.92 5.96 -3.00
N ALA A 317 16.85 5.00 -3.00
CA ALA A 317 16.59 3.66 -2.51
C ALA A 317 16.34 3.61 -0.99
N LEU A 318 17.01 4.47 -0.21
CA LEU A 318 16.80 4.56 1.23
C LEU A 318 15.44 5.17 1.58
N LYS A 319 14.89 6.07 0.76
CA LYS A 319 13.50 6.54 0.93
C LYS A 319 12.48 5.39 0.78
N LEU A 320 12.81 4.39 -0.03
CA LEU A 320 11.97 3.21 -0.27
C LEU A 320 12.21 2.09 0.76
N TYR A 321 13.26 2.19 1.57
CA TYR A 321 13.78 1.09 2.39
C TYR A 321 12.79 0.58 3.45
N PHE A 322 12.78 -0.75 3.60
CA PHE A 322 12.24 -1.50 4.73
C PHE A 322 12.91 -2.90 4.75
N PRO A 323 12.87 -3.66 5.86
CA PRO A 323 13.74 -4.83 6.08
C PRO A 323 13.76 -5.87 4.96
N GLU A 324 12.64 -6.13 4.31
CA GLU A 324 12.49 -7.10 3.23
C GLU A 324 13.21 -6.70 1.93
N LEU A 325 13.61 -5.43 1.81
CA LEU A 325 14.41 -4.90 0.70
C LEU A 325 15.92 -4.90 0.98
N HIS A 326 16.34 -5.22 2.20
CA HIS A 326 17.72 -5.06 2.65
C HIS A 326 18.74 -5.73 1.72
N MET A 327 18.56 -7.02 1.44
CA MET A 327 19.48 -7.76 0.59
C MET A 327 19.53 -7.21 -0.83
N VAL A 328 18.38 -6.86 -1.42
CA VAL A 328 18.32 -6.33 -2.79
C VAL A 328 19.02 -4.99 -2.89
N LEU A 329 18.84 -4.09 -1.92
CA LEU A 329 19.53 -2.81 -1.89
C LEU A 329 21.05 -3.01 -1.74
N LEU A 330 21.44 -3.85 -0.78
CA LEU A 330 22.84 -4.11 -0.48
C LEU A 330 23.59 -4.75 -1.66
N GLU A 331 23.02 -5.80 -2.25
CA GLU A 331 23.55 -6.45 -3.45
C GLU A 331 23.63 -5.48 -4.63
N SER A 332 22.60 -4.66 -4.84
CA SER A 332 22.60 -3.65 -5.91
C SER A 332 23.74 -2.63 -5.75
N LEU A 333 23.97 -2.14 -4.53
CA LEU A 333 25.07 -1.21 -4.25
C LEU A 333 26.43 -1.88 -4.45
N VAL A 334 26.59 -3.11 -3.97
CA VAL A 334 27.81 -3.91 -4.15
C VAL A 334 28.13 -4.08 -5.63
N GLU A 335 27.16 -4.47 -6.45
CA GLU A 335 27.35 -4.65 -7.89
C GLU A 335 27.71 -3.33 -8.61
N ILE A 336 27.03 -2.22 -8.28
CA ILE A 336 27.35 -0.89 -8.83
C ILE A 336 28.80 -0.51 -8.49
N ILE A 337 29.20 -0.70 -7.23
CA ILE A 337 30.56 -0.40 -6.75
C ILE A 337 31.61 -1.26 -7.45
N LEU A 338 31.34 -2.56 -7.60
CA LEU A 338 32.26 -3.51 -8.22
C LEU A 338 32.64 -3.09 -9.64
N VAL A 339 31.70 -2.57 -10.43
CA VAL A 339 31.97 -2.12 -11.80
C VAL A 339 32.99 -0.97 -11.84
N ALA A 340 32.91 -0.01 -10.91
CA ALA A 340 33.88 1.08 -10.83
C ALA A 340 35.24 0.59 -10.34
N VAL A 341 35.25 -0.23 -9.29
CA VAL A 341 36.45 -0.82 -8.69
C VAL A 341 37.24 -1.64 -9.71
N GLN A 342 36.57 -2.56 -10.42
CA GLN A 342 37.19 -3.39 -11.45
C GLN A 342 37.77 -2.56 -12.59
N HIS A 343 37.12 -1.47 -13.01
CA HIS A 343 37.62 -0.60 -14.06
C HIS A 343 38.90 0.15 -13.64
N VAL A 344 38.93 0.68 -12.42
CA VAL A 344 40.12 1.36 -11.88
C VAL A 344 41.29 0.37 -11.73
N ASP A 345 41.02 -0.81 -11.16
CA ASP A 345 42.05 -1.84 -10.95
C ASP A 345 42.61 -2.37 -12.27
N TYR A 346 41.75 -2.63 -13.25
CA TYR A 346 42.18 -3.02 -14.61
C TYR A 346 43.06 -1.93 -15.24
N SER A 347 42.63 -0.66 -15.14
CA SER A 347 43.36 0.48 -15.69
C SER A 347 44.73 0.65 -15.03
N LEU A 348 44.85 0.45 -13.71
CA LEU A 348 46.13 0.48 -12.98
C LEU A 348 47.10 -0.63 -13.41
N ARG A 349 46.60 -1.82 -13.71
CA ARG A 349 47.40 -2.97 -14.15
C ARG A 349 47.92 -2.77 -15.58
N CYS A 350 47.06 -2.28 -16.47
CA CYS A 350 47.39 -2.15 -17.89
C CYS A 350 48.20 -0.89 -18.21
N GLU A 351 48.03 0.20 -17.46
CA GLU A 351 48.72 1.47 -17.75
C GLU A 351 50.24 1.39 -17.48
N GLN A 352 51.00 1.80 -18.49
CA GLN A 352 52.47 1.79 -18.50
C GLN A 352 53.04 3.19 -18.33
N ASP A 353 52.30 4.24 -18.72
CA ASP A 353 52.73 5.62 -18.54
C ASP A 353 52.74 5.98 -17.03
N PRO A 354 53.90 6.32 -16.44
CA PRO A 354 54.01 6.58 -15.00
C PRO A 354 53.17 7.77 -14.54
N GLU A 355 52.99 8.80 -15.38
CA GLU A 355 52.21 9.99 -15.02
C GLU A 355 50.71 9.67 -14.99
N LYS A 356 50.20 9.01 -16.04
CA LYS A 356 48.82 8.50 -16.06
C LYS A 356 48.57 7.51 -14.95
N LYS A 357 49.50 6.59 -14.69
CA LYS A 357 49.40 5.62 -13.59
C LYS A 357 49.33 6.32 -12.23
N ALA A 358 50.07 7.41 -12.02
CA ALA A 358 49.95 8.24 -10.81
C ALA A 358 48.57 8.90 -10.71
N PHE A 359 48.03 9.43 -11.82
CA PHE A 359 46.69 10.01 -11.86
C PHE A 359 45.59 8.97 -11.59
N ILE A 360 45.69 7.77 -12.16
CA ILE A 360 44.76 6.66 -11.87
C ILE A 360 44.84 6.28 -10.38
N ARG A 361 46.04 6.24 -9.78
CA ARG A 361 46.20 5.96 -8.34
C ARG A 361 45.53 7.02 -7.45
N GLN A 362 45.57 8.29 -7.86
CA GLN A 362 44.87 9.38 -7.17
C GLN A 362 43.35 9.18 -7.21
N ASN A 363 42.81 8.86 -8.38
CA ASN A 363 41.39 8.53 -8.56
C ASN A 363 40.97 7.29 -7.76
N ALA A 364 41.82 6.26 -7.73
CA ALA A 364 41.64 5.09 -6.86
C ALA A 364 41.60 5.48 -5.39
N SER A 365 42.48 6.40 -4.93
CA SER A 365 42.45 6.93 -3.55
C SER A 365 41.11 7.54 -3.24
N PHE A 366 40.64 8.42 -4.11
CA PHE A 366 39.37 9.08 -3.92
C PHE A 366 38.22 8.08 -3.84
N LEU A 367 38.17 7.09 -4.73
CA LEU A 367 37.15 6.04 -4.70
C LEU A 367 37.19 5.26 -3.37
N TYR A 368 38.35 4.73 -2.97
CA TYR A 368 38.47 3.81 -1.83
C TYR A 368 38.49 4.48 -0.46
N GLU A 369 39.05 5.68 -0.36
CA GLU A 369 39.27 6.37 0.93
C GLU A 369 38.23 7.45 1.19
N THR A 370 37.54 7.92 0.16
CA THR A 370 36.53 8.97 0.30
C THR A 370 35.14 8.45 -0.07
N VAL A 371 34.95 7.91 -1.29
CA VAL A 371 33.61 7.54 -1.77
C VAL A 371 33.06 6.31 -1.05
N LEU A 372 33.79 5.19 -0.99
CA LEU A 372 33.29 3.97 -0.34
C LEU A 372 32.95 4.16 1.14
N PRO A 373 33.78 4.85 1.97
CA PRO A 373 33.41 5.13 3.35
C PRO A 373 32.17 6.00 3.48
N VAL A 374 31.96 6.96 2.58
CA VAL A 374 30.76 7.81 2.56
C VAL A 374 29.52 6.98 2.21
N VAL A 375 29.60 6.11 1.20
CA VAL A 375 28.51 5.18 0.83
C VAL A 375 28.18 4.24 1.99
N GLU A 376 29.20 3.62 2.61
CA GLU A 376 29.05 2.72 3.76
C GLU A 376 28.37 3.41 4.93
N LYS A 377 28.88 4.59 5.32
CA LYS A 377 28.33 5.38 6.42
C LYS A 377 26.88 5.78 6.14
N ARG A 378 26.59 6.27 4.94
CA ARG A 378 25.24 6.70 4.57
C ARG A 378 24.25 5.53 4.54
N PHE A 379 24.69 4.36 4.07
CA PHE A 379 23.90 3.13 4.13
C PHE A 379 23.61 2.74 5.58
N GLU A 380 24.63 2.72 6.45
CA GLU A 380 24.48 2.38 7.87
C GLU A 380 23.55 3.35 8.59
N GLU A 381 23.65 4.65 8.33
CA GLU A 381 22.74 5.67 8.88
C GLU A 381 21.30 5.48 8.40
N GLY A 382 21.10 5.12 7.13
CA GLY A 382 19.76 4.92 6.55
C GLY A 382 19.10 3.61 6.97
N VAL A 383 19.88 2.54 7.13
CA VAL A 383 19.41 1.19 7.45
C VAL A 383 19.42 0.91 8.96
N GLY A 384 20.26 1.62 9.71
CA GLY A 384 20.49 1.43 11.14
C GLY A 384 21.39 0.25 11.50
N LYS A 385 22.07 -0.36 10.53
CA LYS A 385 22.99 -1.50 10.73
C LYS A 385 24.19 -1.42 9.79
N PRO A 386 25.39 -1.82 10.24
CA PRO A 386 26.58 -1.85 9.39
C PRO A 386 26.45 -2.93 8.31
N ALA A 387 27.02 -2.66 7.14
CA ALA A 387 27.07 -3.59 6.01
C ALA A 387 28.45 -4.23 5.88
N LYS A 388 28.59 -5.47 6.36
CA LYS A 388 29.86 -6.20 6.26
C LYS A 388 30.35 -6.36 4.81
N GLN A 389 29.45 -6.58 3.86
CA GLN A 389 29.81 -6.71 2.43
C GLN A 389 30.44 -5.43 1.86
N LEU A 390 29.96 -4.24 2.25
CA LEU A 390 30.56 -2.97 1.84
C LEU A 390 31.93 -2.75 2.52
N GLN A 391 32.07 -3.18 3.78
CA GLN A 391 33.35 -3.16 4.50
C GLN A 391 34.38 -4.09 3.86
N ASP A 392 33.96 -5.31 3.51
CA ASP A 392 34.81 -6.31 2.88
C ASP A 392 35.28 -5.84 1.50
N LEU A 393 34.40 -5.23 0.69
CA LEU A 393 34.78 -4.57 -0.57
C LEU A 393 35.88 -3.52 -0.35
N ARG A 394 35.68 -2.60 0.60
CA ARG A 394 36.66 -1.57 0.93
C ARG A 394 38.01 -2.16 1.35
N ASN A 395 37.99 -3.25 2.13
CA ASN A 395 39.19 -3.89 2.65
C ASN A 395 39.92 -4.72 1.57
N ALA A 396 39.20 -5.47 0.75
CA ALA A 396 39.76 -6.25 -0.37
C ALA A 396 40.46 -5.35 -1.39
N SER A 397 39.86 -4.21 -1.71
CA SER A 397 40.48 -3.24 -2.62
C SER A 397 41.69 -2.51 -2.03
N ARG A 398 41.75 -2.33 -0.71
CA ARG A 398 42.97 -1.82 -0.03
C ARG A 398 44.15 -2.78 -0.16
N LEU A 399 43.91 -4.09 -0.14
CA LEU A 399 44.96 -5.12 -0.29
C LEU A 399 45.58 -5.13 -1.70
N MET A 400 44.76 -4.95 -2.75
CA MET A 400 45.22 -4.81 -4.14
C MET A 400 46.13 -3.58 -4.36
N ARG A 401 45.96 -2.56 -3.53
CA ARG A 401 46.75 -1.32 -3.55
C ARG A 401 48.15 -1.49 -2.96
N VAL A 402 48.30 -2.38 -1.98
CA VAL A 402 49.57 -2.68 -1.30
C VAL A 402 50.43 -3.66 -2.10
N ASN A 403 49.82 -4.53 -2.90
CA ASN A 403 50.53 -5.49 -3.74
C ASN A 403 50.07 -5.44 -5.21
N PRO A 404 50.59 -4.51 -6.02
CA PRO A 404 50.15 -4.30 -7.40
C PRO A 404 50.46 -5.48 -8.35
N GLU A 405 51.29 -6.44 -7.94
CA GLU A 405 51.56 -7.70 -8.65
C GLU A 405 50.61 -8.85 -8.26
N SER A 406 49.70 -8.63 -7.31
CA SER A 406 48.75 -9.66 -6.87
C SER A 406 47.74 -9.98 -7.98
N THR A 407 47.82 -11.18 -8.52
CA THR A 407 46.95 -11.72 -9.59
C THR A 407 45.56 -12.16 -9.07
N THR A 408 45.31 -12.08 -7.77
CA THR A 408 44.01 -12.42 -7.18
C THR A 408 42.94 -11.43 -7.59
N SER A 409 42.08 -11.85 -8.53
CA SER A 409 40.81 -11.19 -8.86
C SER A 409 39.88 -11.25 -7.67
N VAL A 410 39.21 -10.13 -7.35
CA VAL A 410 38.02 -10.14 -6.48
C VAL A 410 36.90 -10.69 -7.35
N VAL A 411 36.60 -11.98 -7.21
CA VAL A 411 35.35 -12.58 -7.70
C VAL A 411 34.27 -12.31 -6.66
#